data_AF-A0A0C2D1L4-F1
#
_entry.id   AF-A0A0C2D1L4-F1
#
_cell.length_a   1.000
_cell.length_b   1.000
_cell.length_c   1.000
_cell.angle_alpha   90.00
_cell.angle_beta   90.00
_cell.angle_gamma   90.00
#
_symmetry.space_group_name_H-M   'P 1'
#
loop_
_entity.id
_entity.type
_entity.pdbx_description
1 polymer ?
#
loop_
_entity_poly.entity_id
_entity_poly.type
_entity_poly.pdbx_seq_one_letter_code
_entity_poly.pdbx_strand_id
1 'polypeptide(L)'
;MDSNVRVDFTHHLKTLNFLRKKIQKIVTSKVNSEVPKKIIEAIEQQVNPRLQKLKEKMISMGYKEYDVEWTVQNNILRVAVKPKR
;
A
#
# COMPACT_ATOMS: atom_id res chain seq x y z
N MET A 1 -7.10 10.17 2.47
CA MET A 1 -5.99 10.19 3.43
C MET A 1 -5.79 11.65 3.82
N ASP A 2 -5.74 11.96 5.11
CA ASP A 2 -5.52 13.33 5.57
C ASP A 2 -4.10 13.43 6.15
N SER A 3 -3.15 13.84 5.31
CA SER A 3 -1.73 13.89 5.68
C SER A 3 -1.37 15.27 6.22
N ASN A 4 -0.88 15.31 7.46
CA ASN A 4 -0.32 16.53 8.03
C ASN A 4 1.17 16.65 7.66
N VAL A 5 1.46 17.24 6.50
CA VAL A 5 2.84 17.44 6.03
C VAL A 5 3.39 18.75 6.55
N ARG A 6 4.57 18.71 7.18
CA ARG A 6 5.32 19.91 7.59
C ARG A 6 6.50 20.13 6.65
N VAL A 7 6.58 21.34 6.08
CA VAL A 7 7.73 21.78 5.28
C VAL A 7 8.48 22.83 6.09
N ASP A 8 9.78 22.63 6.29
CA ASP A 8 10.68 23.60 6.92
C ASP A 8 11.86 23.86 5.99
N PHE A 9 12.31 25.10 5.93
CA PHE A 9 13.50 25.51 5.18
C PHE A 9 14.70 25.58 6.11
N THR A 10 15.84 25.11 5.61
CA THR A 10 17.13 25.27 6.31
C THR A 10 17.51 26.74 6.45
N HIS A 11 18.46 27.05 7.34
CA HIS A 11 18.75 28.43 7.73
C HIS A 11 19.05 29.36 6.54
N HIS A 12 19.78 28.87 5.54
CA HIS A 12 20.15 29.61 4.32
C HIS A 12 18.97 29.87 3.36
N LEU A 13 17.84 29.19 3.56
CA LEU A 13 16.64 29.29 2.72
C LEU A 13 15.43 29.85 3.48
N LYS A 14 15.62 30.41 4.69
CA LYS A 14 14.55 31.01 5.49
C LYS A 14 13.83 32.15 4.78
N THR A 15 14.50 32.85 3.87
CA THR A 15 13.88 33.88 3.02
C THR A 15 12.74 33.32 2.16
N LEU A 16 12.72 32.01 1.90
CA LEU A 16 11.66 31.32 1.14
C LEU A 16 10.47 30.88 2.00
N ASN A 17 10.43 31.26 3.29
CA ASN A 17 9.32 30.92 4.19
C ASN A 17 7.95 31.40 3.68
N PHE A 18 7.90 32.46 2.86
CA PHE A 18 6.64 32.91 2.25
C PHE A 18 6.04 31.87 1.29
N LEU A 19 6.88 31.02 0.66
CA LEU A 19 6.44 29.93 -0.21
C LEU A 19 6.01 28.68 0.56
N ARG A 20 6.29 28.62 1.88
CA ARG A 20 6.04 27.46 2.73
C ARG A 20 4.63 26.91 2.58
N LYS A 21 3.61 27.75 2.73
CA LYS A 21 2.20 27.33 2.63
C LYS A 21 1.88 26.75 1.25
N LYS A 22 2.39 27.36 0.17
CA LYS A 22 2.17 26.90 -1.21
C LYS A 22 2.84 25.56 -1.45
N ILE A 23 4.10 25.42 -1.06
CA ILE A 23 4.86 24.17 -1.19
C ILE A 23 4.23 23.07 -0.35
N GLN A 24 3.86 23.36 0.90
CA GLN A 24 3.19 22.41 1.78
C GLN A 24 1.87 21.90 1.19
N LYS A 25 1.07 22.78 0.56
CA LYS A 25 -0.16 22.36 -0.13
C LYS A 25 0.13 21.43 -1.32
N ILE A 26 1.14 21.75 -2.13
CA ILE A 26 1.55 20.93 -3.28
C ILE A 26 2.03 19.55 -2.82
N VAL A 27 2.93 19.52 -1.82
CA VAL A 27 3.47 18.27 -1.29
C VAL A 27 2.36 17.44 -0.65
N THR A 28 1.49 18.04 0.17
CA THR A 28 0.36 17.34 0.80
C THR A 28 -0.56 16.72 -0.25
N SER A 29 -0.89 17.47 -1.31
CA SER A 29 -1.71 16.95 -2.41
C SER A 29 -1.04 15.77 -3.11
N LYS A 30 0.28 15.86 -3.37
CA LYS A 30 1.03 14.80 -4.03
C LYS A 30 1.12 13.55 -3.14
N VAL A 31 1.45 13.71 -1.87
CA VAL A 31 1.49 12.62 -0.88
C VAL A 31 0.14 11.92 -0.79
N ASN A 32 -0.96 12.68 -0.67
CA ASN A 32 -2.31 12.12 -0.60
C ASN A 32 -2.71 11.34 -1.86
N SER A 33 -2.14 11.68 -3.03
CA SER A 33 -2.40 10.96 -4.28
C SER A 33 -1.46 9.77 -4.52
N GLU A 34 -0.19 9.87 -4.16
CA GLU A 34 0.84 8.88 -4.53
C GLU A 34 0.99 7.79 -3.48
N VAL A 35 0.85 8.11 -2.19
CA VAL A 35 0.98 7.11 -1.12
C VAL A 35 -0.03 5.98 -1.28
N PRO A 36 -1.34 6.24 -1.52
CA PRO A 36 -2.29 5.16 -1.77
C PRO A 36 -1.92 4.31 -3.00
N LYS A 37 -1.46 4.93 -4.09
CA LYS A 37 -1.03 4.21 -5.29
C LYS A 37 0.14 3.27 -5.01
N LYS A 38 1.15 3.75 -4.30
CA LYS A 38 2.31 2.93 -3.90
C LYS A 38 1.94 1.78 -2.98
N ILE A 39 0.94 1.97 -2.11
CA ILE A 39 0.41 0.89 -1.27
C ILE A 39 -0.24 -0.19 -2.15
N ILE A 40 -1.05 0.19 -3.15
CA ILE A 40 -1.65 -0.75 -4.10
C ILE A 40 -0.57 -1.52 -4.84
N GLU A 41 0.41 -0.82 -5.42
CA GLU A 41 1.53 -1.43 -6.13
C GLU A 41 2.28 -2.42 -5.23
N ALA A 42 2.54 -2.08 -3.97
CA ALA A 42 3.20 -2.98 -3.02
C ALA A 42 2.34 -4.22 -2.70
N ILE A 43 1.02 -4.08 -2.58
CA ILE A 43 0.11 -5.22 -2.39
C ILE A 43 0.16 -6.14 -3.61
N GLU A 44 0.07 -5.61 -4.81
CA GLU A 44 0.06 -6.39 -6.06
C GLU A 44 1.40 -7.05 -6.34
N GLN A 45 2.52 -6.33 -6.14
CA GLN A 45 3.85 -6.80 -6.53
C GLN A 45 4.59 -7.57 -5.44
N GLN A 46 4.28 -7.32 -4.16
CA GLN A 46 5.01 -7.97 -3.06
C GLN A 46 4.13 -8.90 -2.26
N VAL A 47 2.93 -8.45 -1.88
CA VAL A 47 2.04 -9.23 -1.00
C VAL A 47 1.42 -10.39 -1.80
N ASN A 48 0.79 -10.12 -2.94
CA ASN A 48 0.13 -11.16 -3.75
C ASN A 48 1.07 -12.33 -4.13
N PRO A 49 2.33 -12.11 -4.60
CA PRO A 49 3.23 -13.23 -4.91
C PRO A 49 3.62 -14.07 -3.68
N ARG A 50 3.78 -13.46 -2.50
CA ARG A 50 4.05 -14.20 -1.26
C ARG A 50 2.88 -15.09 -0.87
N LEU A 51 1.67 -14.64 -1.15
CA LEU A 51 0.44 -15.36 -0.84
C LEU A 51 0.20 -16.53 -1.81
N GLN A 52 0.55 -16.36 -3.08
CA GLN A 52 0.59 -17.48 -4.04
C GLN A 52 1.62 -18.54 -3.61
N LYS A 53 2.83 -18.14 -3.20
CA LYS A 53 3.83 -19.07 -2.64
C LYS A 53 3.32 -19.80 -1.40
N LEU A 54 2.58 -19.11 -0.52
CA LEU A 54 1.97 -19.73 0.64
C LEU A 54 0.93 -20.79 0.22
N LYS A 55 0.09 -20.49 -0.77
CA LYS A 55 -0.87 -21.45 -1.34
C LYS A 55 -0.17 -22.70 -1.89
N GLU A 56 0.89 -22.53 -2.67
CA GLU A 56 1.70 -23.65 -3.19
C GLU A 56 2.28 -24.51 -2.06
N LYS A 57 2.80 -23.87 -1.01
CA LYS A 57 3.36 -24.57 0.15
C LYS A 57 2.30 -25.32 0.96
N MET A 58 1.10 -24.77 1.10
CA MET A 58 -0.01 -25.47 1.74
C MET A 58 -0.41 -26.72 0.96
N ILE A 59 -0.46 -26.63 -0.38
CA ILE A 59 -0.75 -27.78 -1.23
C ILE A 59 0.34 -28.86 -1.09
N SER A 60 1.61 -28.47 -1.04
CA SER A 60 2.72 -29.43 -0.88
C SER A 60 2.75 -30.10 0.51
N MET A 61 2.27 -29.41 1.54
CA MET A 61 2.09 -29.96 2.90
C MET A 61 0.87 -30.89 3.03
N GLY A 62 0.09 -31.08 1.97
CA GLY A 62 -1.06 -31.99 1.97
C GLY A 62 -2.40 -31.32 2.28
N TYR A 63 -2.46 -29.99 2.45
CA TYR A 63 -3.71 -29.24 2.62
C TYR A 63 -4.44 -29.06 1.27
N LYS A 64 -4.78 -30.17 0.62
CA LYS A 64 -5.56 -30.20 -0.63
C LYS A 64 -7.06 -30.05 -0.38
N GLU A 65 -7.48 -30.26 0.86
CA GLU A 65 -8.86 -30.16 1.33
C GLU A 65 -9.33 -28.72 1.51
N TYR A 66 -8.51 -27.70 1.20
CA TYR A 66 -8.91 -26.31 1.32
C TYR A 66 -8.69 -25.57 0.00
N ASP A 67 -9.74 -24.90 -0.49
CA ASP A 67 -9.61 -23.87 -1.51
C ASP A 67 -9.34 -22.51 -0.86
N VAL A 68 -8.27 -21.89 -1.32
CA VAL A 68 -7.92 -20.51 -0.94
C VAL A 68 -8.14 -19.60 -2.14
N GLU A 69 -9.13 -18.71 -1.98
CA GLU A 69 -9.44 -17.64 -2.90
C GLU A 69 -8.84 -16.33 -2.39
N TRP A 70 -8.08 -15.67 -3.25
CA TRP A 70 -7.47 -14.37 -3.00
C TRP A 70 -8.03 -13.40 -4.01
N THR A 71 -8.62 -12.29 -3.55
CA THR A 71 -9.09 -11.24 -4.45
C THR A 71 -8.62 -9.90 -3.92
N VAL A 72 -8.12 -9.05 -4.81
CA VAL A 72 -7.86 -7.64 -4.50
C VAL A 72 -9.01 -6.85 -5.14
N GLN A 73 -9.85 -6.25 -4.30
CA GLN A 73 -10.97 -5.41 -4.74
C GLN A 73 -10.98 -4.12 -3.93
N ASN A 74 -11.03 -2.98 -4.63
CA ASN A 74 -11.00 -1.65 -4.03
C ASN A 74 -9.81 -1.46 -3.06
N ASN A 75 -8.62 -1.93 -3.46
CA ASN A 75 -7.39 -1.88 -2.65
C ASN A 75 -7.45 -2.69 -1.34
N ILE A 76 -8.44 -3.57 -1.19
CA ILE A 76 -8.57 -4.46 -0.05
C ILE A 76 -8.26 -5.87 -0.53
N LEU A 77 -7.24 -6.46 0.07
CA LEU A 77 -6.97 -7.88 -0.07
C LEU A 77 -8.00 -8.66 0.75
N ARG A 78 -8.78 -9.51 0.08
CA ARG A 78 -9.70 -10.45 0.71
C ARG A 78 -9.17 -11.85 0.52
N VAL A 79 -9.10 -12.58 1.64
CA VAL A 79 -8.66 -13.97 1.68
C VAL A 79 -9.82 -14.80 2.18
N ALA A 80 -10.25 -15.78 1.40
CA ALA A 80 -11.24 -16.76 1.81
C ALA A 80 -10.59 -18.15 1.78
N VAL A 81 -10.74 -18.88 2.88
CA VAL A 81 -10.32 -20.28 2.99
C VAL A 81 -11.58 -21.11 3.17
N LYS A 82 -11.86 -22.02 2.25
CA LYS A 82 -13.04 -22.88 2.25
C LYS A 82 -12.59 -24.34 2.20
N PRO A 83 -13.18 -25.26 2.97
CA PRO A 83 -12.93 -26.67 2.76
C PRO A 83 -13.51 -27.12 1.42
N LYS A 84 -12.70 -27.83 0.63
CA LYS A 84 -13.11 -28.65 -0.51
C LYS A 84 -13.82 -29.88 0.05
N ARG A 85 -15.15 -29.91 -0.07
CA ARG A 85 -15.93 -31.13 0.08
C ARG A 85 -15.72 -32.03 -1.13
#